data_AF-A0AAJ6AEK0-F1
#
_entry.id   AF-A0AAJ6AEK0-F1
#
_cell.length_a   1.000
_cell.length_b   1.000
_cell.length_c   1.000
_cell.angle_alpha   90.00
_cell.angle_beta   90.00
_cell.angle_gamma   90.00
#
_symmetry.space_group_name_H-M   'P 1'
#
loop_
_entity.id
_entity.type
_entity.pdbx_description
1 polymer ?
#
loop_
_entity_poly.entity_id
_entity_poly.type
_entity_poly.pdbx_seq_one_letter_code
_entity_poly.pdbx_strand_id
1 'polypeptide(L)'
;MCALADTLILDEDGVYDPASFNDRLLLGLKGTMSEAELHVIKARLRGGILNKVRRGEFRCLLPTGLVYDHFGNVTLDPDMQVRETIIHFFEMFSRLGSASQTVKVFRNEGLLFPSRLHNGGTLFRPLTASTAMRVLNNPRYAGAYTYGRRQFRRTIDGKRLCVRATLMTGRPAFPMLIPAISAGSDIRRI
;
A
#
# COMPACT_ATOMS: atom_id res chain seq x y z
N MET A 1 28.12 24.62 -1.58
CA MET A 1 28.12 24.16 -2.99
C MET A 1 27.82 25.32 -3.94
N CYS A 2 26.67 26.01 -3.85
CA CYS A 2 26.35 27.14 -4.76
C CYS A 2 27.30 28.35 -4.64
N ALA A 3 27.73 28.71 -3.41
CA ALA A 3 28.71 29.78 -3.18
C ALA A 3 30.12 29.50 -3.74
N LEU A 4 30.44 28.24 -4.07
CA LEU A 4 31.74 27.85 -4.64
C LEU A 4 31.73 27.86 -6.17
N ALA A 5 30.56 28.08 -6.79
CA ALA A 5 30.34 27.99 -8.23
C ALA A 5 29.71 29.27 -8.79
N ASP A 6 29.85 30.40 -8.09
CA ASP A 6 29.29 31.72 -8.45
C ASP A 6 27.84 31.67 -8.94
N THR A 7 27.03 30.81 -8.31
CA THR A 7 25.65 30.57 -8.72
C THR A 7 24.70 31.34 -7.81
N LEU A 8 23.92 32.25 -8.40
CA LEU A 8 22.84 32.97 -7.71
C LEU A 8 21.63 32.06 -7.46
N ILE A 9 20.93 32.29 -6.34
CA ILE A 9 19.70 31.57 -5.98
C ILE A 9 18.52 32.53 -6.15
N LEU A 10 17.49 32.10 -6.87
CA LEU A 10 16.27 32.87 -7.08
C LEU A 10 15.10 32.18 -6.39
N ASP A 11 14.30 32.96 -5.67
CA ASP A 11 13.07 32.57 -5.00
C ASP A 11 11.96 33.62 -5.29
N GLU A 12 10.74 33.43 -4.79
CA GLU A 12 9.61 34.35 -5.00
C GLU A 12 9.92 35.79 -4.55
N ASP A 13 10.74 35.96 -3.50
CA ASP A 13 11.09 37.28 -2.94
C ASP A 13 12.31 37.95 -3.60
N GLY A 14 13.03 37.27 -4.50
CA GLY A 14 14.16 37.87 -5.21
C GLY A 14 15.36 36.96 -5.47
N VAL A 15 16.46 37.58 -5.89
CA VAL A 15 17.73 36.94 -6.23
C VAL A 15 18.75 37.16 -5.11
N TYR A 16 19.41 36.08 -4.70
CA TYR A 16 20.36 36.04 -3.60
C TYR A 16 21.72 35.56 -4.08
N ASP A 17 22.78 36.19 -3.59
CA ASP A 17 24.16 35.74 -3.77
C ASP A 17 24.63 34.93 -2.55
N PRO A 18 24.81 33.60 -2.66
CA PRO A 18 25.26 32.78 -1.54
C PRO A 18 26.69 33.10 -1.04
N ALA A 19 27.49 33.85 -1.81
CA ALA A 19 28.80 34.33 -1.39
C ALA A 19 28.71 35.59 -0.49
N SER A 20 27.63 36.37 -0.63
CA SER A 20 27.32 37.49 0.25
C SER A 20 26.92 36.98 1.64
N PHE A 21 27.54 37.55 2.69
CA PHE A 21 27.27 37.15 4.07
C PHE A 21 25.81 37.36 4.47
N ASN A 22 25.22 38.50 4.09
CA ASN A 22 23.84 38.84 4.43
C ASN A 22 22.84 37.90 3.75
N ASP A 23 23.01 37.70 2.44
CA ASP A 23 22.16 36.81 1.64
C ASP A 23 22.28 35.36 2.10
N ARG A 24 23.49 34.92 2.47
CA ARG A 24 23.72 33.59 3.04
C ARG A 24 23.02 33.40 4.38
N LEU A 25 23.05 34.40 5.27
CA LEU A 25 22.31 34.36 6.53
C LEU A 25 20.80 34.31 6.30
N LEU A 26 20.29 35.15 5.40
CA LEU A 26 18.88 35.18 5.03
C LEU A 26 18.41 33.86 4.42
N LEU A 27 19.18 33.29 3.48
CA LEU A 27 18.93 31.97 2.90
C LEU A 27 18.95 30.86 3.96
N GLY A 28 19.85 30.96 4.95
CA GLY A 28 19.91 30.04 6.07
C GLY A 28 18.63 30.07 6.91
N LEU A 29 18.15 31.26 7.26
CA LEU A 29 16.90 31.45 8.00
C LEU A 29 15.67 31.02 7.19
N LYS A 30 15.60 31.34 5.90
CA LYS A 30 14.54 30.86 5.00
C LYS A 30 14.52 29.35 4.90
N GLY A 31 15.69 28.72 4.81
CA GLY A 31 15.83 27.27 4.77
C GLY A 31 15.29 26.60 6.04
N THR A 32 15.66 27.10 7.23
CA THR A 32 15.17 26.54 8.50
C THR A 32 13.67 26.77 8.70
N MET A 33 13.16 27.95 8.31
CA MET A 33 11.73 28.24 8.34
C MET A 33 10.95 27.31 7.42
N SER A 34 11.41 27.11 6.19
CA SER A 34 10.80 26.19 5.22
C SER A 34 10.76 24.75 5.75
N GLU A 35 11.83 24.29 6.39
CA GLU A 35 11.85 22.96 7.03
C GLU A 35 10.83 22.85 8.18
N ALA A 36 10.73 23.88 9.02
CA ALA A 36 9.78 23.93 10.12
C ALA A 36 8.32 23.94 9.63
N GLU A 37 8.00 24.73 8.60
CA GLU A 37 6.68 24.75 7.96
C GLU A 37 6.32 23.39 7.37
N LEU A 38 7.25 22.77 6.64
CA LEU A 38 7.07 21.44 6.08
C LEU A 38 6.83 20.40 7.18
N HIS A 39 7.50 20.52 8.33
CA HIS A 39 7.25 19.66 9.48
C HIS A 39 5.81 19.79 10.00
N VAL A 40 5.30 21.02 10.14
CA VAL A 40 3.90 21.27 10.55
C VAL A 40 2.90 20.72 9.54
N ILE A 41 3.12 20.95 8.24
CA ILE A 41 2.26 20.43 7.17
C ILE A 41 2.22 18.89 7.22
N LYS A 42 3.39 18.24 7.29
CA LYS A 42 3.48 16.76 7.39
C LYS A 42 2.75 16.24 8.63
N ALA A 43 2.89 16.90 9.78
CA ALA A 43 2.20 16.51 11.00
C ALA A 43 0.67 16.59 10.84
N ARG A 44 0.15 17.68 10.27
CA ARG A 44 -1.29 17.87 10.00
C ARG A 44 -1.83 16.83 9.02
N LEU A 45 -1.14 16.61 7.89
CA LEU A 45 -1.51 15.60 6.91
C LEU A 45 -1.56 14.20 7.52
N ARG A 46 -0.55 13.84 8.32
CA ARG A 46 -0.50 12.55 9.02
C ARG A 46 -1.64 12.40 10.01
N GLY A 47 -1.96 13.45 10.76
CA GLY A 47 -3.12 13.49 11.65
C GLY A 47 -4.43 13.26 10.90
N GLY A 48 -4.62 13.93 9.75
CA GLY A 48 -5.78 13.76 8.88
C GLY A 48 -5.92 12.34 8.32
N ILE A 49 -4.81 11.74 7.85
CA ILE A 49 -4.79 10.33 7.40
C ILE A 49 -5.22 9.41 8.55
N LEU A 50 -4.62 9.55 9.74
CA LEU A 50 -4.96 8.70 10.88
C LEU A 50 -6.41 8.87 11.32
N ASN A 51 -6.97 10.07 11.21
CA ASN A 51 -8.39 10.31 11.50
C ASN A 51 -9.31 9.55 10.52
N LYS A 52 -9.04 9.63 9.21
CA LYS A 52 -9.76 8.84 8.20
C LYS A 52 -9.61 7.34 8.42
N VAL A 53 -8.42 6.88 8.82
CA VAL A 53 -8.15 5.46 9.11
C VAL A 53 -8.99 4.96 10.28
N ARG A 54 -9.11 5.73 11.37
CA ARG A 54 -9.93 5.36 12.53
C ARG A 54 -11.41 5.20 12.17
N ARG A 55 -11.90 5.97 11.20
CA ARG A 55 -13.27 5.86 10.67
C ARG A 55 -13.42 4.79 9.58
N GLY A 56 -12.33 4.16 9.13
CA GLY A 56 -12.36 3.18 8.04
C GLY A 56 -12.51 3.79 6.64
N GLU A 57 -12.41 5.11 6.51
CA GLU A 57 -12.67 5.86 5.27
C GLU A 57 -11.41 6.09 4.42
N PHE A 58 -10.22 5.82 4.97
CA PHE A 58 -8.99 6.01 4.22
C PHE A 58 -8.87 4.94 3.13
N ARG A 59 -8.84 5.38 1.87
CA ARG A 59 -8.70 4.49 0.71
C ARG A 59 -7.27 3.95 0.64
N CYS A 60 -7.15 2.65 0.91
CA CYS A 60 -5.89 1.91 0.74
C CYS A 60 -5.86 1.25 -0.64
N LEU A 61 -4.66 1.00 -1.17
CA LEU A 61 -4.52 0.15 -2.34
C LEU A 61 -5.16 -1.22 -2.07
N LEU A 62 -6.06 -1.64 -2.95
CA LEU A 62 -6.74 -2.93 -2.89
C LEU A 62 -5.90 -3.99 -3.62
N PRO A 63 -5.91 -5.25 -3.15
CA PRO A 63 -5.31 -6.34 -3.90
C PRO A 63 -6.06 -6.61 -5.22
N THR A 64 -5.44 -7.36 -6.12
CA THR A 64 -6.07 -7.76 -7.38
C THR A 64 -7.42 -8.47 -7.13
N GLY A 65 -8.42 -8.21 -7.96
CA GLY A 65 -9.76 -8.77 -7.77
C GLY A 65 -10.69 -7.94 -6.89
N LEU A 66 -10.19 -6.87 -6.27
CA LEU A 66 -10.98 -5.90 -5.53
C LEU A 66 -10.82 -4.50 -6.12
N VAL A 67 -11.92 -3.75 -6.15
CA VAL A 67 -11.99 -2.35 -6.60
C VAL A 67 -12.84 -1.52 -5.64
N TYR A 68 -12.71 -0.20 -5.71
CA TYR A 68 -13.65 0.72 -5.09
C TYR A 68 -14.76 1.04 -6.09
N ASP A 69 -16.02 0.92 -5.69
CA ASP A 69 -17.15 1.36 -6.49
C ASP A 69 -17.31 2.90 -6.48
N HIS A 70 -18.33 3.41 -7.18
CA HIS A 70 -18.64 4.84 -7.21
C HIS A 70 -18.99 5.43 -5.84
N PHE A 71 -19.51 4.61 -4.92
CA PHE A 71 -19.83 5.00 -3.55
C PHE A 71 -18.63 4.88 -2.60
N GLY A 72 -17.50 4.33 -3.07
CA GLY A 72 -16.30 4.11 -2.28
C GLY A 72 -16.29 2.82 -1.45
N ASN A 73 -17.24 1.91 -1.69
CA ASN A 73 -17.25 0.59 -1.08
C ASN A 73 -16.30 -0.36 -1.81
N VAL A 74 -15.75 -1.33 -1.08
CA VAL A 74 -14.91 -2.38 -1.66
C VAL A 74 -15.81 -3.44 -2.28
N THR A 75 -15.65 -3.68 -3.58
CA THR A 75 -16.41 -4.66 -4.36
C THR A 75 -15.46 -5.55 -5.18
N LEU A 76 -15.97 -6.65 -5.73
CA LEU A 76 -15.23 -7.48 -6.67
C LEU A 76 -14.95 -6.70 -7.97
N ASP A 77 -13.82 -7.02 -8.61
CA ASP A 77 -13.47 -6.44 -9.91
C ASP A 77 -14.60 -6.69 -10.92
N PRO A 78 -15.05 -5.66 -11.67
CA PRO A 78 -16.11 -5.81 -12.67
C PRO A 78 -15.70 -6.73 -13.82
N ASP A 79 -14.40 -6.86 -14.08
CA ASP A 79 -13.87 -7.81 -15.06
C ASP A 79 -14.18 -9.24 -14.62
N MET A 80 -14.99 -9.93 -15.44
CA MET A 80 -15.43 -11.31 -15.20
C MET A 80 -14.25 -12.27 -15.11
N GLN A 81 -13.26 -12.15 -16.00
CA GLN A 81 -12.10 -13.02 -16.02
C GLN A 81 -11.27 -12.86 -14.73
N VAL A 82 -11.08 -11.63 -14.27
CA VAL A 82 -10.38 -11.36 -13.00
C VAL A 82 -11.14 -11.98 -11.83
N ARG A 83 -12.45 -11.76 -11.75
CA ARG A 83 -13.30 -12.27 -10.67
C ARG A 83 -13.32 -13.80 -10.63
N GLU A 84 -13.55 -14.46 -11.75
CA GLU A 84 -13.57 -15.92 -11.84
C GLU A 84 -12.22 -16.54 -11.48
N THR A 85 -11.11 -15.95 -11.95
CA THR A 85 -9.77 -16.44 -11.60
C THR A 85 -9.50 -16.36 -10.11
N ILE A 86 -9.95 -15.28 -9.45
CA ILE A 86 -9.78 -15.09 -8.01
C ILE A 86 -10.65 -16.09 -7.22
N ILE A 87 -11.91 -16.27 -7.62
CA ILE A 87 -12.81 -17.26 -7.00
C ILE A 87 -12.22 -18.66 -7.13
N HIS A 88 -11.83 -19.05 -8.35
CA HIS A 88 -11.23 -20.35 -8.63
C HIS A 88 -9.95 -20.60 -7.82
N PHE A 89 -9.10 -19.58 -7.65
CA PHE A 89 -7.91 -19.68 -6.80
C PHE A 89 -8.27 -20.06 -5.35
N PHE A 90 -9.27 -19.41 -4.76
CA PHE A 90 -9.69 -19.69 -3.39
C PHE A 90 -10.43 -21.03 -3.26
N GLU A 91 -11.22 -21.43 -4.25
CA GLU A 91 -11.84 -22.76 -4.31
C GLU A 91 -10.77 -23.87 -4.34
N MET A 92 -9.78 -23.74 -5.22
CA MET A 92 -8.68 -24.69 -5.31
C MET A 92 -7.84 -24.74 -4.04
N PHE A 93 -7.56 -23.59 -3.43
CA PHE A 93 -6.86 -23.55 -2.15
C PHE A 93 -7.70 -24.20 -1.04
N SER A 94 -9.01 -23.93 -0.97
CA SER A 94 -9.90 -24.53 0.02
C SER A 94 -9.99 -26.05 -0.13
N ARG A 95 -9.92 -26.56 -1.36
CA ARG A 95 -9.94 -28.00 -1.65
C ARG A 95 -8.61 -28.69 -1.33
N LEU A 96 -7.49 -28.05 -1.63
CA LEU A 96 -6.15 -28.65 -1.56
C LEU A 96 -5.44 -28.38 -0.21
N GLY A 97 -5.74 -27.27 0.45
CA GLY A 97 -5.07 -26.83 1.67
C GLY A 97 -3.61 -26.36 1.48
N SER A 98 -3.13 -26.22 0.25
CA SER A 98 -1.74 -25.88 -0.05
C SER A 98 -1.60 -24.86 -1.18
N ALA A 99 -0.89 -23.76 -0.90
CA ALA A 99 -0.55 -22.75 -1.89
C ALA A 99 0.29 -23.33 -3.04
N SER A 100 1.24 -24.22 -2.71
CA SER A 100 2.10 -24.86 -3.72
C SER A 100 1.33 -25.82 -4.62
N GLN A 101 0.37 -26.58 -4.07
CA GLN A 101 -0.49 -27.43 -4.90
C GLN A 101 -1.44 -26.61 -5.77
N THR A 102 -2.00 -25.51 -5.24
CA THR A 102 -2.83 -24.57 -6.02
C THR A 102 -2.06 -24.00 -7.22
N VAL A 103 -0.79 -23.59 -7.01
CA VAL A 103 0.10 -23.13 -8.10
C VAL A 103 0.34 -24.23 -9.14
N LYS A 104 0.50 -25.49 -8.71
CA LYS A 104 0.68 -26.62 -9.64
C LYS A 104 -0.57 -26.86 -10.49
N VAL A 105 -1.76 -26.78 -9.90
CA VAL A 105 -3.03 -26.91 -10.65
C VAL A 105 -3.14 -25.81 -11.70
N PHE A 106 -2.96 -24.54 -11.32
CA PHE A 106 -2.98 -23.42 -12.26
C PHE A 106 -1.98 -23.63 -13.42
N ARG A 107 -0.79 -24.15 -13.12
CA ARG A 107 0.21 -24.46 -14.15
C ARG A 107 -0.23 -25.60 -15.07
N ASN A 108 -0.75 -26.69 -14.52
CA ASN A 108 -1.16 -27.87 -15.27
C ASN A 108 -2.37 -27.58 -16.17
N GLU A 109 -3.27 -26.69 -15.72
CA GLU A 109 -4.45 -26.25 -16.48
C GLU A 109 -4.13 -25.09 -17.44
N GLY A 110 -2.89 -24.58 -17.44
CA GLY A 110 -2.50 -23.44 -18.29
C GLY A 110 -3.15 -22.11 -17.89
N LEU A 111 -3.68 -22.00 -16.67
CA LEU A 111 -4.36 -20.81 -16.18
C LEU A 111 -3.36 -19.72 -15.75
N LEU A 112 -3.63 -18.50 -16.22
CA LEU A 112 -2.90 -17.31 -15.82
C LEU A 112 -3.60 -16.61 -14.65
N PHE A 113 -2.83 -15.90 -13.84
CA PHE A 113 -3.33 -15.17 -12.68
C PHE A 113 -3.27 -13.66 -12.91
N PRO A 114 -4.33 -12.91 -12.55
CA PRO A 114 -4.37 -11.47 -12.74
C PRO A 114 -3.41 -10.76 -11.80
N SER A 115 -2.76 -9.73 -12.32
CA SER A 115 -1.89 -8.85 -11.56
C SER A 115 -2.11 -7.40 -11.94
N ARG A 116 -2.46 -6.60 -10.94
CA ARG A 116 -2.61 -5.16 -11.10
C ARG A 116 -1.24 -4.50 -11.37
N LEU A 117 -1.18 -3.66 -12.39
CA LEU A 117 -0.08 -2.77 -12.70
C LEU A 117 -0.22 -1.46 -11.93
N HIS A 118 0.89 -0.71 -11.80
CA HIS A 118 0.90 0.58 -11.11
C HIS A 118 0.01 1.63 -11.80
N ASN A 119 -0.13 1.55 -13.13
CA ASN A 119 -0.95 2.45 -13.94
C ASN A 119 -2.45 2.07 -14.00
N GLY A 120 -2.88 1.08 -13.21
CA GLY A 120 -4.29 0.67 -13.14
C GLY A 120 -4.68 -0.46 -14.10
N GLY A 121 -3.83 -0.84 -15.06
CA GLY A 121 -4.08 -2.01 -15.92
C GLY A 121 -3.95 -3.35 -15.18
N THR A 122 -4.48 -4.42 -15.77
CA THR A 122 -4.34 -5.79 -15.27
C THR A 122 -3.61 -6.63 -16.31
N LEU A 123 -2.56 -7.35 -15.88
CA LEU A 123 -1.87 -8.34 -16.71
C LEU A 123 -2.10 -9.74 -16.17
N PHE A 124 -2.32 -10.69 -17.07
CA PHE A 124 -2.40 -12.11 -16.74
C PHE A 124 -1.03 -12.75 -16.91
N ARG A 125 -0.55 -13.42 -15.87
CA ARG A 125 0.78 -14.06 -15.84
C ARG A 125 0.76 -15.37 -15.06
N PRO A 126 1.72 -16.27 -15.26
CA PRO A 126 1.77 -17.52 -14.49
C PRO A 126 1.73 -17.27 -12.98
N LEU A 127 0.89 -18.03 -12.28
CA LEU A 127 0.78 -17.93 -10.83
C LEU A 127 2.10 -18.38 -10.17
N THR A 128 2.70 -17.50 -9.38
CA THR A 128 3.89 -17.81 -8.59
C THR A 128 3.53 -18.13 -7.15
N ALA A 129 4.34 -18.97 -6.47
CA ALA A 129 4.17 -19.26 -5.05
C ALA A 129 4.18 -17.99 -4.18
N SER A 130 5.03 -17.01 -4.51
CA SER A 130 5.07 -15.72 -3.82
C SER A 130 3.79 -14.90 -3.99
N THR A 131 3.18 -14.95 -5.18
CA THR A 131 1.89 -14.29 -5.45
C THR A 131 0.76 -15.00 -4.71
N ALA A 132 0.71 -16.33 -4.76
CA ALA A 132 -0.27 -17.13 -4.02
C ALA A 132 -0.21 -16.81 -2.52
N MET A 133 0.98 -16.84 -1.91
CA MET A 133 1.15 -16.49 -0.50
C MET A 133 0.75 -15.04 -0.20
N ARG A 134 1.02 -14.09 -1.10
CA ARG A 134 0.60 -12.69 -0.92
C ARG A 134 -0.92 -12.55 -0.96
N VAL A 135 -1.60 -13.29 -1.83
CA VAL A 135 -3.06 -13.30 -1.94
C VAL A 135 -3.68 -13.88 -0.68
N LEU A 136 -3.24 -15.07 -0.26
CA LEU A 136 -3.74 -15.76 0.95
C LEU A 136 -3.52 -14.94 2.24
N ASN A 137 -2.37 -14.27 2.36
CA ASN A 137 -2.07 -13.44 3.53
C ASN A 137 -2.68 -12.04 3.49
N ASN A 138 -3.58 -11.77 2.55
CA ASN A 138 -4.25 -10.47 2.48
C ASN A 138 -5.66 -10.53 3.08
N PRO A 139 -5.86 -10.11 4.35
CA PRO A 139 -7.16 -10.12 5.01
C PRO A 139 -8.23 -9.22 4.36
N ARG A 140 -7.90 -8.42 3.33
CA ARG A 140 -8.91 -7.74 2.50
C ARG A 140 -9.82 -8.72 1.78
N TYR A 141 -9.33 -9.91 1.40
CA TYR A 141 -10.17 -10.96 0.82
C TYR A 141 -11.17 -11.55 1.81
N ALA A 142 -10.91 -11.41 3.12
CA ALA A 142 -11.84 -11.76 4.20
C ALA A 142 -12.72 -10.55 4.63
N GLY A 143 -12.75 -9.47 3.85
CA GLY A 143 -13.53 -8.26 4.16
C GLY A 143 -12.91 -7.36 5.24
N ALA A 144 -11.71 -7.64 5.73
CA ALA A 144 -11.12 -6.83 6.79
C ALA A 144 -10.56 -5.50 6.27
N TYR A 145 -10.86 -4.41 6.97
CA TYR A 145 -10.18 -3.14 6.76
C TYR A 145 -8.79 -3.16 7.40
N THR A 146 -7.75 -2.87 6.61
CA THR A 146 -6.38 -2.81 7.11
C THR A 146 -5.64 -1.57 6.62
N TYR A 147 -4.90 -0.95 7.54
CA TYR A 147 -3.99 0.17 7.28
C TYR A 147 -2.65 -0.07 7.99
N GLY A 148 -1.56 0.50 7.45
CA GLY A 148 -0.27 0.53 8.14
C GLY A 148 0.55 -0.77 8.13
N ARG A 149 0.17 -1.77 7.32
CA ARG A 149 0.79 -3.12 7.26
C ARG A 149 2.31 -3.15 7.17
N ARG A 150 2.92 -2.11 6.59
CA ARG A 150 4.37 -1.89 6.55
C ARG A 150 4.67 -0.53 7.13
N GLN A 151 5.37 -0.51 8.26
CA GLN A 151 5.93 0.69 8.85
C GLN A 151 7.42 0.69 8.64
N PHE A 152 7.96 1.77 8.09
CA PHE A 152 9.40 1.93 7.99
C PHE A 152 9.88 2.74 9.18
N ARG A 153 10.73 2.15 10.02
CA ARG A 153 11.48 2.87 11.06
C ARG A 153 12.92 3.02 10.62
N ARG A 154 13.50 4.20 10.80
CA ARG A 154 14.94 4.39 10.66
C ARG A 154 15.62 3.92 11.95
N THR A 155 16.66 3.10 11.82
CA THR A 155 17.55 2.78 12.94
C THR A 155 18.49 3.96 13.18
N ILE A 156 19.15 3.92 14.34
CA ILE A 156 20.17 4.90 14.74
C ILE A 156 21.31 4.91 13.70
N ASP A 157 21.62 3.76 13.09
CA ASP A 157 22.60 3.62 12.00
C ASP A 157 22.10 4.09 10.62
N GLY A 158 20.94 4.76 10.55
CA GLY A 158 20.36 5.29 9.31
C GLY A 158 19.69 4.25 8.39
N LYS A 159 19.74 2.95 8.72
CA LYS A 159 19.09 1.87 7.95
C LYS A 159 17.57 1.93 8.10
N ARG A 160 16.82 1.62 7.05
CA ARG A 160 15.35 1.51 7.10
C ARG A 160 14.95 0.08 7.45
N LEU A 161 14.36 -0.12 8.62
CA LEU A 161 13.71 -1.36 9.01
C LEU A 161 12.23 -1.31 8.63
N CYS A 162 11.77 -2.32 7.88
CA CYS A 162 10.35 -2.53 7.65
C CYS A 162 9.78 -3.38 8.79
N VAL A 163 9.03 -2.76 9.70
CA VAL A 163 8.24 -3.45 10.72
C VAL A 163 6.86 -3.72 10.15
N ARG A 164 6.42 -4.98 10.20
CA ARG A 164 5.02 -5.33 9.87
C ARG A 164 4.16 -5.08 11.10
N ALA A 165 3.25 -4.13 11.01
CA ALA A 165 2.25 -3.87 12.05
C ALA A 165 0.88 -3.83 11.37
N THR A 166 0.01 -4.78 11.68
CA THR A 166 -1.36 -4.77 11.14
C THR A 166 -2.27 -4.12 12.16
N LEU A 167 -2.73 -2.90 11.89
CA LEU A 167 -3.91 -2.39 12.56
C LEU A 167 -5.12 -3.08 11.91
N MET A 168 -5.65 -4.10 12.61
CA MET A 168 -6.94 -4.70 12.31
C MET A 168 -7.97 -4.01 13.18
N THR A 169 -8.75 -3.09 12.61
CA THR A 169 -9.92 -2.55 13.30
C THR A 169 -11.09 -3.47 13.04
N GLY A 170 -11.53 -4.19 14.07
CA GLY A 170 -12.76 -4.96 14.04
C GLY A 170 -13.97 -4.04 14.01
N ARG A 171 -14.66 -3.98 12.88
CA ARG A 171 -16.11 -3.74 12.80
C ARG A 171 -16.70 -4.67 11.74
N PRO A 172 -17.94 -5.16 11.94
CA PRO A 172 -18.45 -6.30 11.20
C PRO A 172 -19.08 -5.91 9.85
N ALA A 173 -19.17 -6.95 9.00
CA ALA A 173 -20.06 -7.08 7.84
C ALA A 173 -19.75 -6.24 6.59
N PHE A 174 -18.69 -6.62 5.87
CA PHE A 174 -18.89 -6.79 4.42
C PHE A 174 -19.42 -8.21 4.23
N PRO A 175 -20.45 -8.45 3.38
CA PRO A 175 -20.78 -9.81 2.98
C PRO A 175 -19.48 -10.44 2.47
N MET A 176 -19.17 -11.67 2.90
CA MET A 176 -18.00 -12.41 2.42
C MET A 176 -18.02 -12.34 0.89
N LEU A 177 -17.14 -11.50 0.31
CA LEU A 177 -17.12 -11.24 -1.13
C LEU A 177 -16.70 -12.50 -1.92
N ILE A 178 -16.17 -13.50 -1.22
CA ILE A 178 -15.87 -14.84 -1.72
C ILE A 178 -16.57 -15.82 -0.76
N PRO A 179 -17.51 -16.65 -1.22
CA PRO A 179 -18.28 -17.51 -0.33
C PRO A 179 -17.37 -18.48 0.45
N ALA A 180 -17.57 -18.49 1.77
CA ALA A 180 -17.21 -19.55 2.72
C ALA A 180 -15.78 -20.14 2.64
N ILE A 181 -14.81 -19.49 3.29
CA ILE A 181 -13.85 -20.24 4.12
C ILE A 181 -14.43 -20.27 5.54
N SER A 182 -15.46 -21.10 5.74
CA SER A 182 -15.83 -21.58 7.07
C SER A 182 -14.94 -22.77 7.38
N ALA A 183 -13.78 -22.51 7.98
CA ALA A 183 -13.09 -23.53 8.75
C ALA A 183 -12.21 -22.84 9.79
N GLY A 184 -12.59 -23.01 11.06
CA GLY A 184 -11.73 -22.71 12.19
C GLY A 184 -10.33 -23.25 11.93
N SER A 185 -9.40 -22.35 11.68
CA SER A 185 -7.99 -22.62 11.72
C SER A 185 -7.32 -21.30 12.08
N ASP A 186 -6.74 -21.31 13.28
CA ASP A 186 -5.88 -20.27 13.82
C ASP A 186 -4.89 -19.79 12.75
N ILE A 187 -5.16 -18.63 12.16
CA ILE A 187 -4.20 -17.90 11.31
C ILE A 187 -3.10 -17.25 12.19
N ARG A 188 -3.04 -17.60 13.48
CA ARG A 188 -1.94 -17.28 14.40
C ARG A 188 -0.83 -18.33 14.35
N ARG A 189 -0.24 -18.62 13.20
CA ARG A 189 1.10 -19.25 13.08
C ARG A 189 1.51 -19.39 11.61
N ILE A 190 2.01 -18.31 10.99
CA ILE A 190 3.12 -18.33 10.02
C ILE A 190 3.90 -17.03 10.21
#